data_AF-A0A1J5AYW4-F1
#
_entry.id   AF-A0A1J5AYW4-F1
#
_cell.length_a   1.000
_cell.length_b   1.000
_cell.length_c   1.000
_cell.angle_alpha   90.00
_cell.angle_beta   90.00
_cell.angle_gamma   90.00
#
_symmetry.space_group_name_H-M   'P 1'
#
loop_
_entity.id
_entity.type
_entity.pdbx_description
1 polymer ?
#
loop_
_entity_poly.entity_id
_entity_poly.type
_entity_poly.pdbx_seq_one_letter_code
_entity_poly.pdbx_strand_id
1 'polypeptide(L)'
;MKTIKKILNMLLSVVMLNCETATLFMTKAEFKQLNIIDSFRLKLHLLTCAFCRKFKIQSEFINHKINCISIVDNEQIAHHLSEIQKNKISQLIDNNINK
;
A
#
# COMPACT_ATOMS: atom_id res chain seq x y z
N MET A 1 10.56 15.77 39.83
CA MET A 1 10.20 14.69 38.88
C MET A 1 8.69 14.57 38.58
N LYS A 2 7.79 14.51 39.58
CA LYS A 2 6.34 14.31 39.34
C LYS A 2 5.66 15.40 38.50
N THR A 3 6.04 16.66 38.69
CA THR A 3 5.49 17.82 37.97
C THR A 3 5.87 17.81 36.48
N ILE A 4 7.12 17.46 36.17
CA ILE A 4 7.63 17.35 34.79
C ILE A 4 6.92 16.22 34.04
N LYS A 5 6.71 15.07 34.69
CA LYS A 5 5.98 13.93 34.12
C LYS A 5 4.51 14.26 33.80
N LYS A 6 3.88 15.09 34.65
CA LYS A 6 2.50 15.57 34.46
C LYS A 6 2.38 16.53 33.29
N ILE A 7 3.33 17.47 33.15
CA ILE A 7 3.39 18.41 32.02
C ILE A 7 3.65 17.66 30.71
N LEU A 8 4.55 16.67 30.71
CA LEU A 8 4.85 15.84 29.55
C LEU A 8 3.61 15.06 29.07
N ASN A 9 2.87 14.44 29.99
CA ASN A 9 1.63 13.72 29.65
C ASN A 9 0.53 14.66 29.11
N MET A 10 0.41 15.87 29.67
CA MET A 10 -0.53 16.88 29.20
C MET A 10 -0.20 17.35 27.78
N LEU A 11 1.08 17.60 27.49
CA LEU A 11 1.53 17.95 26.15
C LEU A 11 1.33 16.80 25.16
N LEU A 12 1.54 15.55 25.57
CA LEU A 12 1.23 14.39 24.73
C LEU A 12 -0.26 14.34 24.36
N SER A 13 -1.17 14.63 25.29
CA SER A 13 -2.61 14.63 24.99
C SER A 13 -3.04 15.74 24.03
N VAL A 14 -2.37 16.90 24.04
CA VAL A 14 -2.68 18.02 23.13
C VAL A 14 -2.15 17.77 21.72
N VAL A 15 -1.07 17.00 21.60
CA VAL A 15 -0.41 16.69 20.33
C VAL A 15 -0.93 15.37 19.74
N MET A 16 -1.74 14.62 20.49
CA MET A 16 -2.24 13.30 20.10
C MET A 16 -3.28 13.40 18.99
N LEU A 17 -3.04 12.66 17.90
CA LEU A 17 -4.02 12.47 16.84
C LEU A 17 -5.14 11.53 17.32
N ASN A 18 -6.35 11.70 16.77
CA ASN A 18 -7.33 10.60 16.77
C ASN A 18 -6.94 9.55 15.71
N CYS A 19 -7.52 8.36 15.79
CA CYS A 19 -7.18 7.26 14.88
C CYS A 19 -7.47 7.61 13.41
N GLU A 20 -8.56 8.33 13.14
CA GLU A 20 -8.95 8.74 11.77
C GLU A 20 -7.92 9.68 11.13
N THR A 21 -7.43 10.67 11.87
CA THR A 21 -6.39 11.59 11.38
C THR A 21 -5.06 10.84 11.25
N ALA A 22 -4.77 9.91 12.15
CA ALA A 22 -3.58 9.08 12.07
C ALA A 22 -3.60 8.19 10.82
N THR A 23 -4.72 7.54 10.50
CA THR A 23 -4.87 6.74 9.27
C THR A 23 -4.79 7.60 8.03
N LEU A 24 -5.42 8.77 8.02
CA LEU A 24 -5.28 9.75 6.95
C LEU A 24 -3.81 10.14 6.72
N PHE A 25 -3.05 10.42 7.78
CA PHE A 25 -1.64 10.78 7.66
C PHE A 25 -0.78 9.60 7.19
N MET A 26 -1.06 8.38 7.65
CA MET A 26 -0.37 7.17 7.16
C MET A 26 -0.59 6.98 5.68
N THR A 27 -1.84 6.99 5.21
CA THR A 27 -2.16 6.84 3.79
C THR A 27 -1.60 7.99 2.96
N LYS A 28 -1.67 9.23 3.45
CA LYS A 28 -1.07 10.38 2.76
C LYS A 28 0.45 10.22 2.60
N ALA A 29 1.13 9.70 3.62
CA ALA A 29 2.57 9.48 3.61
C ALA A 29 3.04 8.48 2.52
N GLU A 30 2.15 7.61 2.04
CA GLU A 30 2.43 6.65 0.97
C GLU A 30 2.56 7.33 -0.40
N PHE A 31 1.88 8.47 -0.61
CA PHE A 31 1.89 9.21 -1.87
C PHE A 31 2.71 10.50 -1.81
N LYS A 32 2.81 11.12 -0.63
CA LYS A 32 3.52 12.38 -0.44
C LYS A 32 4.08 12.51 0.97
N GLN A 33 5.28 13.07 1.09
CA GLN A 33 5.88 13.33 2.39
C GLN A 33 4.99 14.25 3.25
N LEU A 34 4.78 13.84 4.51
CA LEU A 34 4.15 14.67 5.52
C LEU A 34 5.08 15.83 5.91
N ASN A 35 4.49 16.94 6.39
CA ASN A 35 5.30 17.96 7.04
C ASN A 35 5.90 17.41 8.36
N ILE A 36 6.92 18.11 8.87
CA ILE A 36 7.70 17.66 10.03
C ILE A 36 6.81 17.48 11.27
N ILE A 37 5.84 18.38 11.48
CA ILE A 37 4.94 18.37 12.64
C ILE A 37 4.00 17.16 12.58
N ASP A 38 3.39 16.91 11.42
CA ASP A 38 2.46 15.80 11.19
C ASP A 38 3.19 14.46 11.28
N SER A 39 4.42 14.39 10.76
CA SER A 39 5.28 13.21 10.91
C SER A 39 5.61 12.93 12.37
N PHE A 40 5.95 13.95 13.16
CA PHE A 40 6.22 13.80 14.59
C PHE A 40 4.97 13.36 15.37
N ARG A 41 3.82 14.01 15.13
CA ARG A 41 2.52 13.66 15.72
C ARG A 41 2.15 12.21 15.43
N LEU A 42 2.30 11.78 14.18
CA LEU A 42 2.02 10.40 13.78
C LEU A 42 2.94 9.41 14.49
N LYS A 43 4.25 9.70 14.60
CA LYS A 43 5.19 8.86 15.35
C LYS A 43 4.76 8.68 16.81
N LEU A 44 4.38 9.76 17.49
CA LEU A 44 3.89 9.68 18.88
C LEU A 44 2.60 8.85 19.00
N HIS A 45 1.67 9.04 18.08
CA HIS A 45 0.43 8.27 18.05
C HIS A 45 0.71 6.77 17.87
N LEU A 46 1.65 6.39 16.99
CA LEU A 46 2.02 5.00 16.77
C LEU A 46 2.72 4.35 17.95
N LEU A 47 3.38 5.10 18.84
CA LEU A 47 3.94 4.53 20.08
C LEU A 47 2.85 4.08 21.05
N THR A 48 1.69 4.74 21.02
CA THR A 48 0.64 4.59 22.03
C THR A 48 -0.58 3.83 21.53
N CYS A 49 -0.84 3.80 20.22
CA CYS A 49 -1.99 3.11 19.64
C CYS A 49 -1.60 1.82 18.91
N ALA A 50 -1.99 0.67 19.47
CA ALA A 50 -1.73 -0.64 18.87
C ALA A 50 -2.52 -0.88 17.56
N PHE A 51 -3.73 -0.33 17.44
CA PHE A 51 -4.56 -0.49 16.24
C PHE A 51 -3.96 0.24 15.04
N CYS A 52 -3.51 1.48 15.22
CA CYS A 52 -2.85 2.23 14.16
C CYS A 52 -1.52 1.60 13.72
N ARG A 53 -0.78 0.95 14.64
CA ARG A 53 0.39 0.13 14.27
C ARG A 53 0.01 -1.06 13.39
N LYS A 54 -1.05 -1.79 13.76
CA LYS A 54 -1.55 -2.92 12.95
C LYS A 54 -2.03 -2.46 11.58
N PHE A 55 -2.78 -1.36 11.53
CA PHE A 55 -3.20 -0.74 10.29
C PHE A 55 -1.99 -0.43 9.39
N LYS A 56 -0.96 0.22 9.94
CA LYS A 56 0.27 0.52 9.19
C LYS A 56 0.89 -0.73 8.55
N ILE A 57 1.06 -1.80 9.32
CA ILE A 57 1.62 -3.07 8.83
C ILE A 57 0.75 -3.66 7.71
N GLN A 58 -0.58 -3.62 7.87
CA GLN A 58 -1.51 -4.12 6.86
C GLN A 58 -1.49 -3.29 5.58
N SER A 59 -1.49 -1.97 5.69
CA SER A 59 -1.38 -1.06 4.55
C SER A 59 -0.08 -1.24 3.78
N GLU A 60 1.06 -1.32 4.48
CA GLU A 60 2.37 -1.59 3.88
C GLU A 60 2.38 -2.95 3.15
N PHE A 61 1.80 -4.00 3.76
CA PHE A 61 1.67 -5.30 3.13
C PHE A 61 0.82 -5.27 1.84
N ILE A 62 -0.36 -4.63 1.90
CA ILE A 62 -1.26 -4.51 0.74
C ILE A 62 -0.58 -3.75 -0.38
N ASN A 63 0.00 -2.59 -0.07
CA ASN A 63 0.69 -1.75 -1.05
C ASN A 63 1.88 -2.47 -1.67
N HIS A 64 2.65 -3.22 -0.89
CA HIS A 64 3.71 -4.06 -1.42
C HIS A 64 3.18 -5.10 -2.42
N LYS A 65 2.07 -5.78 -2.10
CA LYS A 65 1.45 -6.75 -3.01
C LYS A 65 0.91 -6.11 -4.29
N ILE A 66 0.27 -4.94 -4.18
CA ILE A 66 -0.18 -4.17 -5.35
C ILE A 66 1.01 -3.79 -6.23
N ASN A 67 2.10 -3.30 -5.63
CA ASN A 67 3.30 -2.93 -6.36
C ASN A 67 3.92 -4.14 -7.09
N CYS A 68 3.99 -5.31 -6.45
CA CYS A 68 4.46 -6.53 -7.12
C CYS A 68 3.60 -6.92 -8.32
N ILE A 69 2.28 -6.72 -8.26
CA ILE A 69 1.36 -6.98 -9.38
C ILE A 69 1.55 -5.94 -10.49
N SER A 70 1.76 -4.67 -10.14
CA SER A 70 1.97 -3.60 -11.13
C SER A 70 3.33 -3.69 -11.85
N ILE A 71 4.30 -4.43 -11.28
CA ILE A 71 5.60 -4.73 -11.90
C ILE A 71 5.52 -5.97 -12.81
N VAL A 72 4.35 -6.61 -12.93
CA VAL A 72 4.12 -7.59 -14.01
C VAL A 72 4.09 -6.79 -15.32
N ASP A 73 5.27 -6.60 -15.89
CA ASP A 73 5.47 -6.06 -17.22
C ASP A 73 4.53 -6.77 -18.19
N ASN A 74 3.84 -5.97 -19.01
CA ASN A 74 3.17 -6.47 -20.21
C ASN A 74 4.13 -7.28 -21.11
N GLU A 75 5.45 -7.16 -20.93
CA GLU A 75 6.47 -7.93 -21.64
C GLU A 75 6.62 -9.39 -21.13
N GLN A 76 6.34 -9.68 -19.85
CA GLN A 76 6.40 -11.05 -19.31
C GLN A 76 5.07 -11.80 -19.40
N ILE A 77 3.96 -11.11 -19.62
CA ILE A 77 2.77 -11.74 -20.19
C ILE A 77 2.99 -11.89 -21.69
N ALA A 78 4.04 -12.62 -22.06
CA ALA A 78 4.18 -13.20 -23.37
C ALA A 78 3.04 -14.21 -23.56
N HIS A 79 1.85 -13.73 -23.93
CA HIS A 79 0.79 -14.53 -24.52
C HIS A 79 1.24 -15.00 -25.92
N HIS A 80 2.43 -15.59 -26.02
CA HIS A 80 2.85 -16.29 -27.20
C HIS A 80 2.17 -17.65 -27.18
N LEU A 81 1.19 -17.80 -28.07
CA LEU A 81 0.69 -19.12 -28.44
C LEU A 81 1.88 -19.99 -28.81
N SER A 82 1.92 -21.22 -28.28
CA SER A 82 2.90 -22.20 -28.74
C SER A 82 2.73 -22.44 -30.24
N GLU A 83 3.77 -22.88 -30.93
CA GLU A 83 3.68 -23.20 -32.36
C GLU A 83 2.58 -24.24 -32.65
N ILE A 84 2.31 -25.13 -31.70
CA ILE A 84 1.20 -26.09 -31.76
C ILE A 84 -0.15 -25.35 -31.72
N GLN A 85 -0.31 -24.37 -30.83
CA GLN A 85 -1.54 -23.57 -30.74
C GLN A 85 -1.75 -22.70 -31.98
N LYS A 86 -0.68 -22.08 -32.51
CA LYS A 86 -0.73 -21.31 -33.75
C LYS A 86 -1.16 -22.17 -34.93
N ASN A 87 -0.53 -23.33 -35.12
CA ASN A 87 -0.86 -24.26 -36.20
C ASN A 87 -2.30 -24.76 -36.12
N LYS A 88 -2.78 -25.05 -34.90
CA LYS A 88 -4.17 -25.48 -34.69
C LYS A 88 -5.17 -24.39 -35.05
N ILE A 89 -4.87 -23.13 -34.74
CA ILE A 89 -5.72 -21.99 -35.12
C ILE A 89 -5.70 -21.78 -36.63
N SER A 90 -4.52 -21.82 -37.28
CA SER A 90 -4.42 -21.68 -38.74
C SER A 90 -5.22 -22.76 -39.47
N GLN A 91 -5.10 -24.02 -39.04
CA GLN A 91 -5.89 -25.12 -39.61
C GLN A 91 -7.41 -24.91 -39.45
N LEU A 92 -7.86 -24.38 -38.30
CA LEU A 92 -9.28 -24.08 -38.11
C LEU A 92 -9.75 -22.95 -39.02
N ILE A 93 -8.93 -21.93 -39.24
CA ILE A 93 -9.24 -20.82 -40.15
C ILE A 93 -9.34 -21.34 -41.59
N ASP A 94 -8.32 -22.08 -42.05
CA ASP A 94 -8.28 -22.61 -43.42
C ASP A 94 -9.44 -23.56 -43.71
N ASN A 95 -9.83 -24.38 -42.74
CA ASN A 95 -10.96 -25.30 -42.88
C ASN A 95 -12.34 -24.60 -42.88
N ASN A 96 -12.44 -23.39 -42.32
CA ASN A 96 -13.69 -22.61 -42.32
C ASN A 96 -13.78 -21.63 -43.50
N ILE A 97 -12.65 -21.25 -44.11
CA ILE A 97 -12.60 -20.40 -45.31
C ILE A 97 -12.77 -21.23 -46.58
N ASN A 98 -12.26 -22.45 -46.62
CA ASN A 98 -12.37 -23.36 -47.78
C ASN A 98 -13.66 -24.21 -47.76
N LYS A 99 -14.73 -23.71 -47.14
CA LYS A 99 -16.02 -24.37 -47.01
C LYS A 99 -17.11 -23.48 -47.60
#